data_AF-A0A4Q5PRY2-F1
#
_entry.id   AF-A0A4Q5PRY2-F1
#
_cell.length_a   1.000
_cell.length_b   1.000
_cell.length_c   1.000
_cell.angle_alpha   90.00
_cell.angle_beta   90.00
_cell.angle_gamma   90.00
#
_symmetry.space_group_name_H-M   'P 1'
#
loop_
_entity.id
_entity.type
_entity.pdbx_description
1 polymer ?
#
loop_
_entity_poly.entity_id
_entity_poly.type
_entity_poly.pdbx_seq_one_letter_code
_entity_poly.pdbx_strand_id
1 'polypeptide(L)'
;MEHSIEVEEIDDNVKWNRYIDLDVTEDFKQNLPCSSLFSSLQFFVAGSLAINSTEAIPSIELRLSNRDKVLLSQLHEFSDWVITFDKNLGPQIFDQPSQDGNIPFLLDYVPGEEISGISSFLTTKPSSEVLGLLGPHFEEFNLNIHDAEDEKKIKIILEDLRAVSGSLVLQLNSSKNKAFEVIGSAFTKRVLEKKGFLEEAVLV
;
A
#
# COMPACT_ATOMS: atom_id res chain seq x y z
N MET A 1 -17.11 5.43 -7.11
CA MET A 1 -17.57 5.87 -5.77
C MET A 1 -16.32 6.00 -4.94
N GLU A 2 -16.00 7.19 -4.44
CA GLU A 2 -14.93 7.31 -3.45
C GLU A 2 -15.37 6.61 -2.17
N HIS A 3 -14.45 5.84 -1.59
CA HIS A 3 -14.66 5.13 -0.35
C HIS A 3 -13.74 5.72 0.69
N SER A 4 -14.29 6.05 1.85
CA SER A 4 -13.50 6.41 3.02
C SER A 4 -12.97 5.12 3.65
N ILE A 5 -11.68 5.15 4.02
CA ILE A 5 -11.01 4.04 4.70
C ILE A 5 -10.48 4.57 6.03
N GLU A 6 -10.85 3.90 7.11
CA GLU A 6 -10.34 4.17 8.45
C GLU A 6 -9.52 2.98 8.93
N VAL A 7 -8.35 3.24 9.51
CA VAL A 7 -7.41 2.22 9.98
C VAL A 7 -7.24 2.35 11.48
N GLU A 8 -7.52 1.28 12.22
CA GLU A 8 -7.35 1.21 13.67
C GLU A 8 -6.38 0.08 14.03
N GLU A 9 -5.38 0.38 14.85
CA GLU A 9 -4.50 -0.62 15.47
C GLU A 9 -4.92 -0.83 16.94
N ILE A 10 -5.38 -2.03 17.28
CA ILE A 10 -5.85 -2.39 18.64
C ILE A 10 -5.30 -3.75 19.01
N ASP A 11 -4.52 -3.82 20.10
CA ASP A 11 -3.94 -5.06 20.65
C ASP A 11 -3.24 -5.92 19.57
N ASP A 12 -2.34 -5.28 18.81
CA ASP A 12 -1.63 -5.80 17.63
C ASP A 12 -2.49 -6.24 16.43
N ASN A 13 -3.82 -6.24 16.55
CA ASN A 13 -4.71 -6.45 15.42
C ASN A 13 -4.87 -5.14 14.66
N VAL A 14 -4.92 -5.25 13.33
CA VAL A 14 -5.20 -4.08 12.49
C VAL A 14 -6.55 -4.28 11.85
N LYS A 15 -7.37 -3.24 11.93
CA LYS A 15 -8.69 -3.19 11.34
C LYS A 15 -8.72 -2.11 10.28
N TRP A 16 -9.28 -2.45 9.13
CA TRP A 16 -9.61 -1.51 8.07
C TRP A 16 -11.11 -1.48 7.91
N ASN A 17 -11.69 -0.32 8.13
CA ASN A 17 -13.10 -0.06 7.93
C ASN A 17 -13.29 0.71 6.63
N ARG A 18 -13.99 0.09 5.68
CA ARG A 18 -14.36 0.75 4.43
C ARG A 18 -15.84 1.12 4.47
N TYR A 19 -16.13 2.39 4.22
CA TYR A 19 -17.49 2.91 4.15
C TYR A 19 -17.62 3.94 3.02
N ILE A 20 -18.85 4.34 2.74
CA ILE A 20 -19.14 5.42 1.78
C ILE A 20 -19.66 6.59 2.59
N ASP A 21 -18.97 7.72 2.49
CA ASP A 21 -19.40 8.99 3.07
C ASP A 21 -19.93 9.91 1.96
N LEU A 22 -21.19 10.29 2.08
CA LEU A 22 -21.85 11.15 1.11
C LEU A 22 -21.50 12.63 1.31
N ASP A 23 -21.02 13.03 2.49
CA ASP A 23 -20.70 14.45 2.77
C ASP A 23 -19.36 14.86 2.12
N VAL A 24 -18.50 13.89 1.81
CA VAL A 24 -17.18 14.09 1.20
C VAL A 24 -17.25 14.11 -0.34
N THR A 25 -18.27 13.49 -0.95
CA THR A 25 -18.35 13.36 -2.42
C THR A 25 -19.02 14.57 -3.09
N GLU A 26 -18.22 15.49 -3.66
CA GLU A 26 -18.73 16.72 -4.30
C GLU A 26 -19.72 16.48 -5.44
N ASP A 27 -19.54 15.40 -6.22
CA ASP A 27 -20.44 15.04 -7.33
C ASP A 27 -21.84 14.59 -6.87
N PHE A 28 -21.95 14.00 -5.67
CA PHE A 28 -23.23 13.56 -5.11
C PHE A 28 -24.03 14.70 -4.47
N LYS A 29 -23.38 15.79 -4.08
CA LYS A 29 -24.06 17.02 -3.63
C LYS A 29 -24.88 17.66 -4.76
N GLN A 30 -24.44 17.52 -6.01
CA GLN A 30 -25.14 18.06 -7.18
C GLN A 30 -26.39 17.25 -7.55
N ASN A 31 -26.44 15.95 -7.21
CA ASN A 31 -27.56 15.05 -7.47
C ASN A 31 -28.37 14.75 -6.19
N LEU A 32 -28.98 15.79 -5.60
CA LEU A 32 -29.79 15.74 -4.36
C LEU A 32 -30.76 14.53 -4.20
N PRO A 33 -31.54 14.10 -5.21
CA PRO A 33 -32.44 12.98 -5.04
C PRO A 33 -31.70 11.63 -4.92
N CYS A 34 -30.55 11.47 -5.57
CA CYS A 34 -29.77 10.23 -5.50
C CYS A 34 -29.03 10.11 -4.17
N SER A 35 -28.41 11.19 -3.70
CA SER A 35 -27.74 11.22 -2.40
C SER A 35 -28.72 10.97 -1.26
N SER A 36 -29.88 11.62 -1.23
CA SER A 36 -30.91 11.39 -0.19
C SER A 36 -31.48 9.96 -0.18
N LEU A 37 -31.67 9.34 -1.35
CA LEU A 37 -32.06 7.92 -1.45
C LEU A 37 -30.97 7.01 -0.88
N PHE A 38 -29.71 7.26 -1.22
CA PHE A 38 -28.59 6.47 -0.71
C PHE A 38 -28.40 6.65 0.81
N SER A 39 -28.51 7.88 1.33
CA SER A 39 -28.48 8.15 2.79
C SER A 39 -29.59 7.37 3.51
N SER A 40 -30.80 7.37 2.95
CA SER A 40 -31.94 6.64 3.53
C SER A 40 -31.70 5.13 3.53
N LEU A 41 -31.11 4.60 2.46
CA LEU A 41 -30.70 3.20 2.38
C LEU A 41 -29.63 2.87 3.42
N GLN A 42 -28.57 3.68 3.52
CA GLN A 42 -27.52 3.52 4.54
C GLN A 42 -28.09 3.52 5.95
N PHE A 43 -28.98 4.48 6.27
CA PHE A 43 -29.63 4.56 7.58
C PHE A 43 -30.44 3.30 7.90
N PHE A 44 -31.23 2.80 6.94
CA PHE A 44 -32.02 1.59 7.14
C PHE A 44 -31.13 0.35 7.34
N VAL A 45 -30.05 0.24 6.55
CA VAL A 45 -29.08 -0.86 6.67
C VAL A 45 -28.37 -0.80 8.02
N ALA A 46 -27.90 0.37 8.45
CA ALA A 46 -27.27 0.56 9.74
C ALA A 46 -28.21 0.21 10.89
N GLY A 47 -29.46 0.68 10.84
CA GLY A 47 -30.45 0.35 11.87
C GLY A 47 -30.77 -1.15 11.92
N SER A 48 -30.76 -1.82 10.77
CA SER A 48 -30.95 -3.27 10.68
C SER A 48 -29.77 -4.03 11.29
N LEU A 49 -28.53 -3.58 11.06
CA LEU A 49 -27.32 -4.17 11.63
C LEU A 49 -27.21 -3.95 13.14
N ALA A 50 -27.60 -2.76 13.62
CA ALA A 50 -27.53 -2.39 15.03
C ALA A 50 -28.72 -2.92 15.86
N ILE A 51 -29.79 -3.40 15.22
CA ILE A 51 -31.04 -3.87 15.87
C ILE A 51 -31.79 -2.71 16.57
N ASN A 52 -31.41 -1.46 16.30
CA ASN A 52 -32.05 -0.24 16.78
C ASN A 52 -31.71 0.94 15.85
N SER A 53 -32.39 2.07 16.01
CA SER A 53 -32.01 3.31 15.31
C SER A 53 -30.60 3.73 15.73
N THR A 54 -29.74 3.98 14.77
CA THR A 54 -28.36 4.42 14.99
C THR A 54 -28.00 5.50 14.00
N GLU A 55 -27.09 6.39 14.40
CA GLU A 55 -26.47 7.39 13.53
C GLU A 55 -25.18 6.85 12.89
N ALA A 56 -24.79 5.60 13.21
CA ALA A 56 -23.62 4.97 12.63
C ALA A 56 -23.79 4.67 11.13
N ILE A 57 -22.69 4.73 10.40
CA ILE A 57 -22.64 4.41 8.97
C ILE A 57 -22.27 2.92 8.82
N PRO A 58 -22.95 2.16 7.94
CA PRO A 58 -22.58 0.77 7.73
C PRO A 58 -21.21 0.69 7.04
N SER A 59 -20.32 -0.12 7.60
CA SER A 59 -18.97 -0.34 7.09
C SER A 59 -18.69 -1.82 6.84
N ILE A 60 -17.69 -2.09 6.02
CA ILE A 60 -17.06 -3.40 5.89
C ILE A 60 -15.78 -3.36 6.71
N GLU A 61 -15.69 -4.20 7.74
CA GLU A 61 -14.47 -4.39 8.53
C GLU A 61 -13.66 -5.55 7.95
N LEU A 62 -12.40 -5.28 7.60
CA LEU A 62 -11.38 -6.29 7.40
C LEU A 62 -10.44 -6.28 8.60
N ARG A 63 -10.31 -7.44 9.26
CA ARG A 63 -9.46 -7.60 10.45
C ARG A 63 -8.33 -8.58 10.13
N LEU A 64 -7.09 -8.13 10.27
CA LEU A 64 -5.92 -9.01 10.26
C LEU A 64 -5.44 -9.21 11.69
N SER A 65 -5.54 -10.46 12.15
CA SER A 65 -4.97 -10.84 13.43
C SER A 65 -3.45 -10.97 13.34
N ASN A 66 -2.77 -11.02 14.49
CA ASN A 66 -1.35 -11.35 14.54
C ASN A 66 -1.01 -12.66 13.83
N ARG A 67 -1.88 -13.67 13.94
CA ARG A 67 -1.70 -14.94 13.25
C ARG A 67 -1.72 -14.76 11.73
N ASP A 68 -2.62 -13.93 11.22
CA ASP A 68 -2.77 -13.68 9.79
C ASP A 68 -1.56 -12.91 9.23
N LYS A 69 -1.09 -11.90 9.98
CA LYS A 69 0.16 -11.18 9.65
C LYS A 69 1.36 -12.11 9.60
N VAL A 70 1.50 -13.00 10.59
CA VAL A 70 2.58 -13.99 10.61
C VAL A 70 2.48 -14.94 9.42
N LEU A 71 1.27 -15.40 9.08
CA LEU A 71 1.06 -16.27 7.92
C LEU A 71 1.45 -15.57 6.61
N LEU A 72 1.01 -14.32 6.40
CA LEU A 72 1.39 -13.52 5.25
C LEU A 72 2.90 -13.31 5.17
N SER A 73 3.53 -13.01 6.31
CA SER A 73 4.99 -12.86 6.40
C SER A 73 5.72 -14.16 6.07
N GLN A 74 5.22 -15.31 6.54
CA GLN A 74 5.79 -16.63 6.22
C GLN A 74 5.62 -16.99 4.75
N LEU A 75 4.48 -16.70 4.13
CA LEU A 75 4.30 -16.93 2.69
C LEU A 75 5.37 -16.18 1.89
N HIS A 76 5.63 -14.92 2.22
CA HIS A 76 6.68 -14.12 1.58
C HIS A 76 8.11 -14.54 1.95
N GLU A 77 8.31 -15.29 3.04
CA GLU A 77 9.61 -15.84 3.39
C GLU A 77 9.99 -17.02 2.48
N PHE A 78 8.98 -17.75 1.99
CA PHE A 78 9.14 -18.97 1.19
C PHE A 78 8.67 -18.79 -0.26
N SER A 79 8.36 -17.58 -0.68
CA SER A 79 7.89 -17.28 -2.04
C SER A 79 8.39 -15.92 -2.48
N ASP A 80 9.01 -15.86 -3.65
CA ASP A 80 9.54 -14.62 -4.21
C ASP A 80 8.42 -13.67 -4.62
N TRP A 81 7.26 -14.21 -5.01
CA TRP A 81 6.05 -13.43 -5.23
C TRP A 81 4.83 -14.14 -4.65
N VAL A 82 3.95 -13.35 -4.02
CA VAL A 82 2.67 -13.77 -3.49
C VAL A 82 1.58 -12.99 -4.21
N ILE A 83 0.61 -13.73 -4.79
CA ILE A 83 -0.60 -13.15 -5.37
C ILE A 83 -1.75 -13.35 -4.39
N THR A 84 -2.43 -12.25 -4.04
CA THR A 84 -3.64 -12.30 -3.20
C THR A 84 -4.86 -11.89 -4.01
N PHE A 85 -5.94 -12.67 -3.90
CA PHE A 85 -7.25 -12.36 -4.48
C PHE A 85 -8.27 -12.16 -3.37
N ASP A 86 -8.70 -10.92 -3.17
CA ASP A 86 -9.70 -10.60 -2.16
C ASP A 86 -10.40 -9.29 -2.52
N LYS A 87 -11.71 -9.20 -2.27
CA LYS A 87 -12.54 -8.03 -2.62
C LYS A 87 -12.44 -6.87 -1.62
N ASN A 88 -11.99 -7.16 -0.40
CA ASN A 88 -11.93 -6.25 0.74
C ASN A 88 -10.49 -5.85 1.09
N LEU A 89 -9.51 -6.62 0.62
CA LEU A 89 -8.10 -6.30 0.74
C LEU A 89 -7.78 -5.08 -0.13
N GLY A 90 -7.11 -4.10 0.46
CA GLY A 90 -6.63 -2.90 -0.24
C GLY A 90 -5.11 -2.81 -0.24
N PRO A 91 -4.51 -1.94 -1.07
CA PRO A 91 -3.06 -1.74 -1.11
C PRO A 91 -2.51 -1.25 0.24
N GLN A 92 -3.34 -0.62 1.08
CA GLN A 92 -2.98 -0.12 2.41
C GLN A 92 -2.44 -1.20 3.34
N ILE A 93 -2.78 -2.47 3.09
CA ILE A 93 -2.29 -3.61 3.88
C ILE A 93 -0.83 -3.92 3.56
N PHE A 94 -0.43 -3.72 2.31
CA PHE A 94 0.93 -3.98 1.85
C PHE A 94 1.82 -2.76 1.95
N ASP A 95 1.23 -1.57 2.08
CA ASP A 95 1.94 -0.32 2.29
C ASP A 95 2.10 0.05 3.78
N GLN A 96 2.31 -0.95 4.65
CA GLN A 96 2.55 -0.73 6.08
C GLN A 96 3.93 -0.10 6.34
N PRO A 97 4.04 0.88 7.25
CA PRO A 97 5.31 1.56 7.49
C PRO A 97 6.42 0.55 7.86
N SER A 98 7.65 0.80 7.40
CA SER A 98 8.79 -0.01 7.81
C SER A 98 9.05 0.13 9.32
N GLN A 99 9.40 -0.98 9.96
CA GLN A 99 9.84 -1.01 11.36
C GLN A 99 11.31 -1.38 11.40
N ASP A 100 12.14 -0.56 12.06
CA ASP A 100 13.60 -0.77 12.18
C ASP A 100 14.32 -1.00 10.83
N GLY A 101 13.86 -0.35 9.76
CA GLY A 101 14.41 -0.49 8.41
C GLY A 101 14.05 -1.82 7.72
N ASN A 102 13.14 -2.60 8.30
CA ASN A 102 12.58 -3.78 7.67
C ASN A 102 11.28 -3.41 6.94
N ILE A 103 11.33 -3.49 5.61
CA ILE A 103 10.20 -3.24 4.73
C ILE A 103 9.33 -4.51 4.73
N PRO A 104 8.07 -4.45 5.20
CA PRO A 104 7.26 -5.66 5.33
C PRO A 104 6.90 -6.27 3.97
N PHE A 105 6.52 -5.44 3.00
CA PHE A 105 6.13 -5.85 1.66
C PHE A 105 6.50 -4.77 0.61
N LEU A 106 6.68 -5.21 -0.62
CA LEU A 106 6.81 -4.40 -1.83
C LEU A 106 5.66 -4.76 -2.77
N LEU A 107 5.01 -3.75 -3.35
CA LEU A 107 3.87 -3.90 -4.27
C LEU A 107 4.35 -3.93 -5.71
N ASP A 108 4.28 -5.07 -6.38
CA ASP A 108 4.61 -5.19 -7.81
C ASP A 108 3.45 -4.70 -8.68
N TYR A 109 2.25 -5.15 -8.33
CA TYR A 109 1.04 -4.83 -9.07
C TYR A 109 -0.07 -4.41 -8.12
N VAL A 110 -0.61 -3.23 -8.40
CA VAL A 110 -1.87 -2.74 -7.84
C VAL A 110 -2.88 -2.80 -8.98
N PRO A 111 -4.03 -3.46 -8.79
CA PRO A 111 -5.02 -3.61 -9.82
C PRO A 111 -5.68 -2.26 -10.15
N GLY A 112 -5.99 -2.06 -11.43
CA GLY A 112 -6.77 -0.92 -11.90
C GLY A 112 -8.27 -1.10 -11.63
N GLU A 113 -9.13 -0.56 -12.50
CA GLU A 113 -10.58 -0.83 -12.44
C GLU A 113 -10.87 -2.30 -12.80
N GLU A 114 -10.86 -3.20 -11.80
CA GLU A 114 -11.27 -4.58 -12.00
C GLU A 114 -12.79 -4.69 -12.16
N ILE A 115 -13.22 -5.25 -13.30
CA ILE A 115 -14.64 -5.46 -13.65
C ILE A 115 -15.30 -6.50 -12.71
N SER A 116 -14.50 -7.37 -12.10
CA SER A 116 -14.90 -8.50 -11.25
C SER A 116 -15.27 -8.10 -9.81
N GLY A 117 -14.78 -6.95 -9.33
CA GLY A 117 -14.96 -6.53 -7.93
C GLY A 117 -14.12 -7.33 -6.91
N ILE A 118 -13.26 -8.24 -7.38
CA ILE A 118 -12.16 -8.83 -6.60
C ILE A 118 -10.93 -7.96 -6.86
N SER A 119 -10.07 -7.76 -5.87
CA SER A 119 -8.79 -7.08 -6.05
C SER A 119 -7.68 -8.13 -6.07
N SER A 120 -6.81 -8.06 -7.07
CA SER A 120 -5.62 -8.88 -7.19
C SER A 120 -4.35 -8.08 -6.95
N PHE A 121 -3.58 -8.43 -5.92
CA PHE A 121 -2.29 -7.79 -5.65
C PHE A 121 -1.16 -8.78 -5.86
N LEU A 122 -0.06 -8.30 -6.43
CA LEU A 122 1.21 -9.03 -6.54
C LEU A 122 2.21 -8.37 -5.59
N THR A 123 2.71 -9.13 -4.64
CA THR A 123 3.52 -8.62 -3.52
C THR A 123 4.76 -9.47 -3.32
N THR A 124 5.83 -8.85 -2.85
CA THR A 124 7.11 -9.50 -2.55
C THR A 124 7.71 -8.91 -1.28
N LYS A 125 8.75 -9.54 -0.73
CA LYS A 125 9.63 -8.95 0.29
C LYS A 125 10.92 -8.50 -0.38
N PRO A 126 11.71 -7.58 0.21
CA PRO A 126 13.09 -7.36 -0.20
C PRO A 126 13.97 -8.55 0.20
N SER A 127 13.73 -9.70 -0.45
CA SER A 127 14.45 -10.95 -0.30
C SER A 127 15.81 -10.88 -1.01
N SER A 128 16.64 -11.89 -0.79
CA SER A 128 17.91 -12.02 -1.53
C SER A 128 17.72 -12.10 -3.05
N GLU A 129 16.56 -12.57 -3.53
CA GLU A 129 16.26 -12.62 -4.96
C GLU A 129 15.97 -11.22 -5.52
N VAL A 130 15.10 -10.45 -4.87
CA VAL A 130 14.84 -9.05 -5.26
C VAL A 130 16.14 -8.25 -5.21
N LEU A 131 16.95 -8.40 -4.16
CA LEU A 131 18.27 -7.78 -4.08
C LEU A 131 19.21 -8.26 -5.18
N GLY A 132 19.17 -9.54 -5.54
CA GLY A 132 19.95 -10.12 -6.64
C GLY A 132 19.58 -9.55 -8.02
N LEU A 133 18.29 -9.31 -8.25
CA LEU A 133 17.80 -8.64 -9.47
C LEU A 133 18.29 -7.19 -9.55
N LEU A 134 18.39 -6.50 -8.41
CA LEU A 134 18.78 -5.10 -8.36
C LEU A 134 20.28 -4.87 -8.27
N GLY A 135 21.04 -5.83 -7.75
CA GLY A 135 22.48 -5.75 -7.54
C GLY A 135 23.26 -5.20 -8.73
N PRO A 136 23.06 -5.72 -9.96
CA PRO A 136 23.75 -5.24 -11.15
C PRO A 136 23.54 -3.75 -11.45
N HIS A 137 22.41 -3.17 -11.04
CA HIS A 137 22.13 -1.74 -11.23
C HIS A 137 22.83 -0.85 -10.20
N PHE A 138 23.22 -1.42 -9.06
CA PHE A 138 23.92 -0.72 -8.00
C PHE A 138 25.46 -0.84 -8.10
N GLU A 139 25.98 -1.77 -8.91
CA GLU A 139 27.42 -1.90 -9.20
C GLU A 139 28.02 -0.61 -9.78
N GLU A 140 27.28 0.10 -10.64
CA GLU A 140 27.74 1.37 -11.23
C GLU A 140 27.90 2.48 -10.18
N PHE A 141 27.23 2.35 -9.03
CA PHE A 141 27.36 3.25 -7.88
C PHE A 141 28.38 2.74 -6.84
N ASN A 142 29.14 1.69 -7.18
CA ASN A 142 30.12 1.04 -6.32
C ASN A 142 29.52 0.52 -5.00
N LEU A 143 28.29 -0.02 -5.09
CA LEU A 143 27.60 -0.71 -4.00
C LEU A 143 27.55 -2.21 -4.32
N ASN A 144 27.92 -3.04 -3.34
CA ASN A 144 27.90 -4.49 -3.48
C ASN A 144 26.84 -5.14 -2.57
N ILE A 145 25.88 -5.85 -3.15
CA ILE A 145 24.84 -6.58 -2.39
C ILE A 145 25.39 -7.65 -1.44
N HIS A 146 26.62 -8.11 -1.64
CA HIS A 146 27.28 -9.11 -0.79
C HIS A 146 28.02 -8.49 0.41
N ASP A 147 28.16 -7.16 0.46
CA ASP A 147 28.66 -6.43 1.62
C ASP A 147 27.50 -6.00 2.52
N ALA A 148 27.60 -6.29 3.82
CA ALA A 148 26.50 -6.06 4.76
C ALA A 148 26.17 -4.57 4.98
N GLU A 149 27.12 -3.65 4.78
CA GLU A 149 26.87 -2.22 4.92
C GLU A 149 26.25 -1.65 3.64
N ASP A 150 26.66 -2.15 2.47
CA ASP A 150 26.06 -1.76 1.20
C ASP A 150 24.66 -2.34 1.02
N GLU A 151 24.39 -3.57 1.47
CA GLU A 151 23.05 -4.16 1.49
C GLU A 151 22.06 -3.26 2.26
N LYS A 152 22.48 -2.73 3.42
CA LYS A 152 21.66 -1.78 4.20
C LYS A 152 21.36 -0.51 3.40
N LYS A 153 22.35 0.04 2.69
CA LYS A 153 22.14 1.24 1.85
C LYS A 153 21.15 0.96 0.72
N ILE A 154 21.24 -0.20 0.09
CA ILE A 154 20.32 -0.63 -0.97
C ILE A 154 18.90 -0.79 -0.40
N LYS A 155 18.73 -1.38 0.79
CA LYS A 155 17.42 -1.46 1.46
C LYS A 155 16.82 -0.08 1.76
N ILE A 156 17.64 0.91 2.14
CA ILE A 156 17.16 2.29 2.31
C ILE A 156 16.68 2.88 0.98
N ILE A 157 17.42 2.67 -0.11
CA ILE A 157 17.01 3.12 -1.44
C ILE A 157 15.70 2.44 -1.86
N LEU A 158 15.53 1.15 -1.55
CA LEU A 158 14.28 0.44 -1.80
C LEU A 158 13.10 1.02 -1.03
N GLU A 159 13.30 1.44 0.22
CA GLU A 159 12.26 2.13 0.99
C GLU A 159 11.95 3.51 0.39
N ASP A 160 12.97 4.24 -0.07
CA ASP A 160 12.78 5.51 -0.78
C ASP A 160 11.98 5.32 -2.08
N LEU A 161 12.25 4.25 -2.83
CA LEU A 161 11.50 3.89 -4.02
C LEU A 161 10.06 3.54 -3.70
N ARG A 162 9.84 2.72 -2.68
CA ARG A 162 8.52 2.33 -2.22
C ARG A 162 7.69 3.57 -1.82
N ALA A 163 8.31 4.54 -1.14
CA ALA A 163 7.66 5.79 -0.75
C ALA A 163 7.26 6.67 -1.95
N VAL A 164 7.96 6.56 -3.09
CA VAL A 164 7.58 7.24 -4.33
C VAL A 164 6.52 6.44 -5.09
N SER A 165 6.72 5.13 -5.26
CA SER A 165 5.74 4.19 -5.79
C SER A 165 6.21 2.75 -5.60
N GLY A 166 5.33 1.91 -5.03
CA GLY A 166 5.61 0.49 -4.83
C GLY A 166 5.99 -0.26 -6.11
N SER A 167 5.36 0.07 -7.25
CA SER A 167 5.56 -0.65 -8.52
C SER A 167 6.86 -0.29 -9.23
N LEU A 168 7.52 0.82 -8.87
CA LEU A 168 8.77 1.25 -9.49
C LEU A 168 9.93 0.30 -9.19
N VAL A 169 9.93 -0.31 -8.00
CA VAL A 169 11.00 -1.22 -7.55
C VAL A 169 11.21 -2.37 -8.54
N LEU A 170 10.13 -2.91 -9.11
CA LEU A 170 10.20 -4.07 -9.98
C LEU A 170 10.29 -3.70 -11.47
N GLN A 171 10.00 -2.44 -11.82
CA GLN A 171 10.28 -1.88 -13.15
C GLN A 171 11.78 -1.70 -13.42
N LEU A 172 12.64 -1.79 -12.38
CA LEU A 172 14.09 -1.67 -12.49
C LEU A 172 14.70 -2.64 -13.53
N ASN A 173 14.15 -3.86 -13.64
CA ASN A 173 14.64 -4.87 -14.57
C ASN A 173 14.10 -4.73 -16.02
N SER A 174 13.26 -3.73 -16.30
CA SER A 174 12.63 -3.60 -17.63
C SER A 174 13.62 -3.08 -18.69
N SER A 175 14.47 -2.12 -18.34
CA SER A 175 15.56 -1.62 -19.19
C SER A 175 16.58 -0.82 -18.38
N LYS A 176 17.82 -0.69 -18.88
CA LYS A 176 18.85 0.14 -18.23
C LYS A 176 18.38 1.59 -18.03
N ASN A 177 17.72 2.18 -19.02
CA ASN A 177 17.22 3.55 -18.93
C ASN A 177 16.16 3.69 -17.82
N LYS A 178 15.27 2.68 -17.68
CA LYS A 178 14.27 2.68 -16.62
C LYS A 178 14.89 2.51 -15.24
N ALA A 179 15.92 1.68 -15.13
CA ALA A 179 16.68 1.52 -13.89
C ALA A 179 17.24 2.86 -13.39
N PHE A 180 17.86 3.63 -14.28
CA PHE A 180 18.38 4.97 -13.96
C PHE A 180 17.30 5.96 -13.56
N GLU A 181 16.17 5.98 -14.27
CA GLU A 181 15.04 6.86 -13.96
C GLU A 181 14.52 6.60 -12.53
N VAL A 182 14.27 5.33 -12.22
CA VAL A 182 13.75 4.90 -10.92
C VAL A 182 14.74 5.22 -9.80
N ILE A 183 16.00 4.81 -9.94
CA ILE A 183 17.07 5.11 -8.96
C ILE A 183 17.23 6.63 -8.78
N GLY A 184 17.17 7.39 -9.87
CA GLY A 184 17.21 8.86 -9.85
C GLY A 184 16.07 9.48 -9.04
N SER A 185 14.87 8.91 -9.08
CA SER A 185 13.72 9.34 -8.28
C SER A 185 13.96 9.11 -6.77
N ALA A 186 14.49 7.95 -6.36
CA ALA A 186 14.87 7.72 -4.96
C ALA A 186 15.94 8.71 -4.48
N PHE A 187 16.98 8.96 -5.27
CA PHE A 187 17.99 9.95 -4.92
C PHE A 187 17.40 11.37 -4.82
N THR A 188 16.50 11.72 -5.73
CA THR A 188 15.80 13.01 -5.70
C THR A 188 15.01 13.15 -4.40
N LYS A 189 14.23 12.12 -4.02
CA LYS A 189 13.50 12.08 -2.74
C LYS A 189 14.43 12.32 -1.56
N ARG A 190 15.56 11.62 -1.47
CA ARG A 190 16.55 11.84 -0.39
C ARG A 190 17.15 13.25 -0.38
N VAL A 191 17.45 13.82 -1.55
CA VAL A 191 18.00 15.18 -1.64
C VAL A 191 16.97 16.20 -1.17
N LEU A 192 15.70 16.03 -1.56
CA LEU A 192 14.60 16.90 -1.12
C LEU A 192 14.38 16.77 0.39
N GLU A 193 14.38 15.55 0.92
CA GLU A 193 14.25 15.26 2.35
C GLU A 193 15.38 15.93 3.15
N LYS A 194 16.64 15.72 2.73
CA LYS A 194 17.81 16.32 3.40
C LYS A 194 17.82 17.85 3.36
N LYS A 195 17.16 18.45 2.36
CA LYS A 195 17.03 19.91 2.23
C LYS A 195 15.81 20.47 2.99
N GLY A 196 15.03 19.64 3.66
CA GLY A 196 13.80 20.05 4.35
C GLY A 196 12.64 20.37 3.41
N PHE A 197 12.74 20.05 2.11
CA PHE A 197 11.67 20.35 1.15
C PHE A 197 10.48 19.39 1.25
N LEU A 198 10.61 18.27 1.95
CA LEU A 198 9.53 17.31 2.17
C LEU A 198 8.79 17.50 3.50
N GLU A 199 9.16 18.47 4.34
CA GLU A 199 8.53 18.68 5.66
C GLU A 199 7.06 19.10 5.55
N GLU A 200 6.71 19.86 4.52
CA GLU A 200 5.36 20.37 4.26
C GLU A 200 4.89 20.04 2.84
N ALA A 201 5.43 18.98 2.22
CA ALA A 201 5.12 18.59 0.86
C ALA A 201 4.69 17.13 0.76
N VAL A 202 3.82 16.85 -0.21
CA VAL A 202 3.37 15.50 -0.55
C VAL A 202 4.02 15.08 -1.86
N LEU A 203 4.59 13.87 -1.89
CA LEU A 203 5.07 13.24 -3.12
C LEU A 203 3.86 12.66 -3.87
N VAL A 204 3.72 13.02 -5.14
CA VAL A 204 2.65 12.57 -6.05
C VAL A 204 3.27 12.09 -7.35
#